data_AF-A0A957IEI9-F1
#
_entry.id   AF-A0A957IEI9-F1
#
_cell.length_a   1.000
_cell.length_b   1.000
_cell.length_c   1.000
_cell.angle_alpha   90.00
_cell.angle_beta   90.00
_cell.angle_gamma   90.00
#
_symmetry.space_group_name_H-M   'P 1'
#
loop_
_entity.id
_entity.type
_entity.pdbx_description
1 polymer ?
#
loop_
_entity_poly.entity_id
_entity_poly.type
_entity_poly.pdbx_seq_one_letter_code
_entity_poly.pdbx_strand_id
1 'polypeptide(L)'
;TRLAALKVLEELRPSDTVTICLPLFLAGGEGDRAFARFYPTIAVDGCELRCAARATEQYSGKPAASVVVTDVVTELNLEAIAGRRRLNAAGQQAVVETAVRTATLVDELLDKKWSRRHGEFTTDESTTGESISLDVQQPQTAACACGSGIPVQSLKIDGDTVTLIALPVLFEQFRLAGKRPSPETGVELMTQVKIYNQIPDNAAATYQNAVNQAYTIFWGDSELVA
;
A
#
# COMPACT_ATOMS: atom_id res chain seq x y z
N THR A 1 -12.30 -10.94 -12.07
CA THR A 1 -11.40 -10.15 -11.21
C THR A 1 -10.00 -10.74 -11.16
N ARG A 2 -9.76 -11.90 -10.55
CA ARG A 2 -8.40 -12.46 -10.35
C ARG A 2 -7.54 -12.51 -11.63
N LEU A 3 -8.09 -13.02 -12.74
CA LEU A 3 -7.36 -13.10 -14.00
C LEU A 3 -7.07 -11.72 -14.61
N ALA A 4 -7.95 -10.74 -14.42
CA ALA A 4 -7.72 -9.38 -14.88
C ALA A 4 -6.62 -8.70 -14.05
N ALA A 5 -6.67 -8.84 -12.73
CA ALA A 5 -5.61 -8.35 -11.83
C ALA A 5 -4.26 -8.99 -12.13
N LEU A 6 -4.23 -10.30 -12.39
CA LEU A 6 -3.01 -11.01 -12.78
C LEU A 6 -2.45 -10.49 -14.10
N LYS A 7 -3.30 -10.25 -15.10
CA LYS A 7 -2.88 -9.67 -16.37
C LYS A 7 -2.28 -8.28 -16.22
N VAL A 8 -2.84 -7.44 -15.34
CA VAL A 8 -2.23 -6.14 -15.01
C VAL A 8 -0.85 -6.35 -14.38
N LEU A 9 -0.77 -7.21 -13.37
CA LEU A 9 0.44 -7.47 -12.59
C LEU A 9 1.57 -8.12 -13.40
N GLU A 10 1.27 -9.02 -14.33
CA GLU A 10 2.30 -9.80 -15.03
C GLU A 10 2.62 -9.25 -16.42
N GLU A 11 1.66 -8.57 -17.06
CA GLU A 11 1.80 -8.19 -18.47
C GLU A 11 1.71 -6.68 -18.71
N LEU A 12 0.76 -5.97 -18.08
CA LEU A 12 0.51 -4.57 -18.43
C LEU A 12 1.37 -3.59 -17.61
N ARG A 13 1.45 -3.76 -16.29
CA ARG A 13 2.14 -2.85 -15.36
C ARG A 13 2.94 -3.60 -14.28
N PRO A 14 3.87 -4.50 -14.66
CA PRO A 14 4.56 -5.36 -13.71
C PRO A 14 5.50 -4.64 -12.74
N SER A 15 5.97 -3.44 -13.10
CA SER A 15 6.85 -2.62 -12.25
C SER A 15 6.11 -1.59 -11.40
N ASP A 16 4.85 -1.31 -11.73
CA ASP A 16 4.10 -0.20 -11.16
C ASP A 16 2.92 -0.66 -10.29
N THR A 17 2.64 -1.96 -10.26
CA THR A 17 1.49 -2.52 -9.54
C THR A 17 1.87 -3.67 -8.63
N VAL A 18 1.11 -3.80 -7.55
CA VAL A 18 1.09 -4.97 -6.68
C VAL A 18 -0.35 -5.36 -6.41
N THR A 19 -0.58 -6.61 -6.03
CA THR A 19 -1.92 -7.09 -5.69
C THR A 19 -2.05 -7.33 -4.19
N ILE A 20 -3.20 -6.96 -3.65
CA ILE A 20 -3.62 -7.32 -2.30
C ILE A 20 -4.55 -8.54 -2.36
N CYS A 21 -4.32 -9.50 -1.47
CA CYS A 21 -5.17 -10.69 -1.36
C CYS A 21 -6.44 -10.35 -0.57
N LEU A 22 -7.57 -10.13 -1.26
CA LEU A 22 -8.83 -9.77 -0.60
C LEU A 22 -9.23 -10.73 0.55
N PRO A 23 -9.10 -12.07 0.43
CA PRO A 23 -9.36 -12.96 1.57
C PRO A 23 -8.49 -12.69 2.80
N LEU A 24 -7.18 -12.47 2.64
CA LEU A 24 -6.28 -12.16 3.77
C LEU A 24 -6.56 -10.77 4.34
N PHE A 25 -6.81 -9.81 3.47
CA PHE A 25 -7.21 -8.46 3.84
C PHE A 25 -8.48 -8.46 4.71
N LEU A 26 -9.50 -9.24 4.32
CA LEU A 26 -10.72 -9.43 5.10
C LEU A 26 -10.46 -10.18 6.41
N ALA A 27 -9.57 -11.17 6.41
CA ALA A 27 -9.23 -11.98 7.58
C ALA A 27 -8.39 -11.24 8.65
N GLY A 28 -7.99 -9.98 8.42
CA GLY A 28 -7.22 -9.22 9.40
C GLY A 28 -5.75 -9.07 9.07
N GLY A 29 -5.32 -9.30 7.82
CA GLY A 29 -3.93 -9.09 7.41
C GLY A 29 -3.50 -7.63 7.59
N GLU A 30 -2.82 -7.33 8.71
CA GLU A 30 -2.42 -5.97 9.08
C GLU A 30 -1.50 -5.33 8.05
N GLY A 31 -0.60 -6.13 7.45
CA GLY A 31 0.28 -5.69 6.35
C GLY A 31 -0.46 -5.18 5.13
N ASP A 32 -1.42 -5.96 4.62
CA ASP A 32 -2.22 -5.59 3.45
C ASP A 32 -3.10 -4.36 3.73
N ARG A 33 -3.67 -4.29 4.95
CA ARG A 33 -4.50 -3.14 5.38
C ARG A 33 -3.69 -1.87 5.53
N ALA A 34 -2.50 -1.95 6.13
CA ALA A 34 -1.59 -0.82 6.22
C ALA A 34 -1.17 -0.37 4.82
N PHE A 35 -0.78 -1.29 3.94
CA PHE A 35 -0.39 -0.95 2.57
C PHE A 35 -1.50 -0.19 1.83
N ALA A 36 -2.73 -0.69 1.85
CA ALA A 36 -3.85 -0.04 1.19
C ALA A 36 -4.20 1.35 1.74
N ARG A 37 -3.76 1.68 2.96
CA ARG A 37 -3.99 3.01 3.57
C ARG A 37 -3.03 4.07 3.03
N PHE A 38 -1.81 3.66 2.68
CA PHE A 38 -0.74 4.60 2.31
C PHE A 38 -0.49 4.69 0.81
N TYR A 39 -0.97 3.72 0.04
CA TYR A 39 -0.78 3.67 -1.41
C TYR A 39 -2.13 3.74 -2.15
N PRO A 40 -2.18 4.39 -3.34
CA PRO A 40 -3.37 4.40 -4.17
C PRO A 40 -3.82 2.97 -4.45
N THR A 41 -5.02 2.64 -4.02
CA THR A 41 -5.58 1.28 -4.17
C THR A 41 -6.74 1.31 -5.15
N ILE A 42 -6.64 0.50 -6.21
CA ILE A 42 -7.75 0.28 -7.15
C ILE A 42 -8.48 -0.99 -6.74
N ALA A 43 -9.76 -0.86 -6.39
CA ALA A 43 -10.60 -2.02 -6.12
C ALA A 43 -11.09 -2.64 -7.44
N VAL A 44 -10.90 -3.95 -7.62
CA VAL A 44 -11.38 -4.70 -8.79
C VAL A 44 -12.41 -5.74 -8.36
N ASP A 45 -13.68 -5.40 -8.57
CA ASP A 45 -14.83 -6.15 -8.10
C ASP A 45 -15.51 -6.96 -9.21
N GLY A 46 -16.05 -8.13 -8.85
CA GLY A 46 -16.66 -9.04 -9.81
C GLY A 46 -18.12 -8.74 -10.09
N CYS A 47 -18.77 -7.99 -9.19
CA CYS A 47 -20.18 -7.66 -9.22
C CYS A 47 -20.46 -6.45 -8.32
N GLU A 48 -21.70 -5.96 -8.36
CA GLU A 48 -22.16 -4.78 -7.60
C GLU A 48 -22.14 -4.93 -6.07
N LEU A 49 -21.84 -6.10 -5.52
CA LEU A 49 -21.61 -6.23 -4.08
C LEU A 49 -20.38 -5.45 -3.61
N ARG A 50 -19.44 -5.18 -4.53
CA ARG A 50 -18.27 -4.31 -4.32
C ARG A 50 -17.45 -4.69 -3.08
N CYS A 51 -17.24 -5.98 -2.85
CA CYS A 51 -16.60 -6.49 -1.65
C CYS A 51 -15.19 -5.93 -1.47
N ALA A 52 -14.40 -5.79 -2.55
CA ALA A 52 -13.05 -5.24 -2.49
C ALA A 52 -13.10 -3.75 -2.14
N ALA A 53 -13.93 -2.96 -2.85
CA ALA A 53 -14.04 -1.54 -2.58
C ALA A 53 -14.52 -1.26 -1.15
N ARG A 54 -15.58 -1.95 -0.70
CA ARG A 54 -16.15 -1.78 0.64
C ARG A 54 -15.18 -2.21 1.75
N ALA A 55 -14.46 -3.31 1.55
CA ALA A 55 -13.45 -3.74 2.52
C ALA A 55 -12.33 -2.71 2.63
N THR A 56 -11.82 -2.24 1.49
CA THR A 56 -10.76 -1.23 1.44
C THR A 56 -11.21 0.04 2.15
N GLU A 57 -12.42 0.55 1.85
CA GLU A 57 -13.00 1.72 2.50
C GLU A 57 -13.13 1.54 4.02
N GLN A 58 -13.62 0.38 4.45
CA GLN A 58 -13.82 0.08 5.86
C GLN A 58 -12.51 0.00 6.67
N TYR A 59 -11.46 -0.60 6.10
CA TYR A 59 -10.26 -0.95 6.88
C TYR A 59 -9.04 -0.06 6.58
N SER A 60 -9.02 0.58 5.41
CA SER A 60 -7.84 1.27 4.89
C SER A 60 -8.13 2.65 4.30
N GLY A 61 -9.41 3.04 4.17
CA GLY A 61 -9.80 4.32 3.56
C GLY A 61 -10.30 4.13 2.13
N LYS A 62 -10.82 5.21 1.53
CA LYS A 62 -11.51 5.15 0.24
C LYS A 62 -10.56 4.66 -0.87
N PRO A 63 -10.95 3.67 -1.69
CA PRO A 63 -10.19 3.30 -2.88
C PRO A 63 -9.95 4.51 -3.78
N ALA A 64 -8.73 4.61 -4.32
CA ALA A 64 -8.35 5.66 -5.25
C ALA A 64 -9.15 5.56 -6.57
N ALA A 65 -9.49 4.33 -6.96
CA ALA A 65 -10.42 4.05 -8.05
C ALA A 65 -11.11 2.69 -7.83
N SER A 66 -12.11 2.39 -8.64
CA SER A 66 -12.81 1.10 -8.60
C SER A 66 -13.24 0.68 -10.01
N VAL A 67 -13.16 -0.62 -10.27
CA VAL A 67 -13.62 -1.27 -11.51
C VAL A 67 -14.54 -2.42 -11.13
N VAL A 68 -15.74 -2.48 -11.72
CA VAL A 68 -16.62 -3.64 -11.57
C VAL A 68 -16.76 -4.36 -12.90
N VAL A 69 -16.48 -5.67 -12.90
CA VAL A 69 -16.48 -6.48 -14.12
C VAL A 69 -17.87 -6.50 -14.79
N THR A 70 -18.96 -6.46 -14.00
CA THR A 70 -20.33 -6.39 -14.53
C THR A 70 -20.62 -5.11 -15.29
N ASP A 71 -20.05 -3.98 -14.87
CA ASP A 71 -20.14 -2.70 -15.59
C ASP A 71 -19.42 -2.83 -16.94
N VAL A 72 -18.20 -3.36 -16.95
CA VAL A 72 -17.41 -3.58 -18.19
C VAL A 72 -18.17 -4.46 -19.20
N VAL A 73 -18.77 -5.56 -18.74
CA VAL A 73 -19.57 -6.46 -19.59
C VAL A 73 -20.77 -5.73 -20.20
N THR A 74 -21.46 -4.94 -19.39
CA THR A 74 -22.67 -4.22 -19.81
C THR A 74 -22.34 -3.11 -20.79
N GLU A 75 -21.33 -2.29 -20.49
CA GLU A 75 -20.89 -1.17 -21.33
C GLU A 75 -20.40 -1.63 -22.71
N LEU A 76 -19.71 -2.77 -22.77
CA LEU A 76 -19.21 -3.35 -24.02
C LEU A 76 -20.20 -4.31 -24.68
N ASN A 77 -21.40 -4.47 -24.11
CA ASN A 77 -22.45 -5.36 -24.60
C ASN A 77 -21.93 -6.79 -24.89
N LEU A 78 -21.12 -7.33 -23.97
CA LEU A 78 -20.55 -8.67 -24.11
C LEU A 78 -21.60 -9.74 -23.81
N GLU A 79 -21.43 -10.91 -24.41
CA GLU A 79 -22.25 -12.07 -24.06
C GLU A 79 -22.06 -12.48 -22.60
N ALA A 80 -22.97 -13.31 -22.10
CA ALA A 80 -22.91 -13.82 -20.75
C ALA A 80 -21.58 -14.54 -20.46
N ILE A 81 -20.87 -14.08 -19.44
CA ILE A 81 -19.66 -14.74 -18.96
C ILE A 81 -20.03 -16.12 -18.40
N ALA A 82 -19.31 -17.15 -18.84
CA ALA A 82 -19.50 -18.51 -18.37
C ALA A 82 -18.16 -19.22 -18.13
N GLY A 83 -18.23 -20.24 -17.26
CA GLY A 83 -17.10 -21.09 -16.90
C GLY A 83 -16.38 -20.64 -15.63
N ARG A 84 -15.95 -21.61 -14.82
CA ARG A 84 -15.20 -21.36 -13.57
C ARG A 84 -13.70 -21.58 -13.74
N ARG A 85 -13.32 -22.75 -14.28
CA ARG A 85 -11.91 -23.12 -14.54
C ARG A 85 -11.41 -22.60 -15.87
N ARG A 86 -12.27 -22.59 -16.88
CA ARG A 86 -11.99 -22.08 -18.23
C ARG A 86 -13.14 -21.17 -18.63
N LEU A 87 -12.83 -19.90 -18.84
CA LEU A 87 -13.80 -18.92 -19.28
C LEU A 87 -14.15 -19.14 -20.75
N ASN A 88 -15.41 -18.89 -21.11
CA ASN A 88 -15.82 -18.74 -22.51
C ASN A 88 -15.17 -17.49 -23.15
N ALA A 89 -15.37 -17.30 -24.46
CA ALA A 89 -14.79 -16.17 -25.19
C ALA A 89 -15.17 -14.82 -24.57
N ALA A 90 -16.45 -14.63 -24.23
CA ALA A 90 -16.90 -13.41 -23.55
C ALA A 90 -16.22 -13.18 -22.20
N GLY A 91 -16.03 -14.24 -21.40
CA GLY A 91 -15.29 -14.15 -20.15
C GLY A 91 -13.81 -13.81 -20.33
N GLN A 92 -13.17 -14.34 -21.37
CA GLN A 92 -11.79 -13.99 -21.71
C GLN A 92 -11.69 -12.53 -22.17
N GLN A 93 -12.62 -12.07 -22.99
CA GLN A 93 -12.70 -10.67 -23.40
C GLN A 93 -12.93 -9.76 -22.20
N ALA A 94 -13.87 -10.08 -21.30
CA ALA A 94 -14.10 -9.31 -20.08
C ALA A 94 -12.84 -9.22 -19.19
N VAL A 95 -12.02 -10.28 -19.14
CA VAL A 95 -10.71 -10.24 -18.45
C VAL A 95 -9.77 -9.22 -19.08
N VAL A 96 -9.65 -9.23 -20.42
CA VAL A 96 -8.79 -8.29 -21.15
C VAL A 96 -9.25 -6.86 -20.93
N GLU A 97 -10.53 -6.58 -21.13
CA GLU A 97 -11.10 -5.23 -21.05
C GLU A 97 -11.05 -4.68 -19.63
N THR A 98 -11.31 -5.53 -18.63
CA THR A 98 -11.15 -5.14 -17.22
C THR A 98 -9.68 -4.81 -16.92
N ALA A 99 -8.73 -5.62 -17.41
CA ALA A 99 -7.31 -5.39 -17.18
C ALA A 99 -6.82 -4.09 -17.84
N VAL A 100 -7.25 -3.82 -19.09
CA VAL A 100 -6.94 -2.57 -19.79
C VAL A 100 -7.48 -1.37 -19.01
N ARG A 101 -8.76 -1.40 -18.60
CA ARG A 101 -9.35 -0.33 -17.79
C ARG A 101 -8.61 -0.10 -16.49
N THR A 102 -8.23 -1.18 -15.79
CA THR A 102 -7.42 -1.07 -14.58
C THR A 102 -6.04 -0.47 -14.87
N ALA A 103 -5.37 -0.87 -15.96
CA ALA A 103 -4.06 -0.31 -16.32
C ALA A 103 -4.14 1.17 -16.69
N THR A 104 -5.18 1.61 -17.41
CA THR A 104 -5.42 3.04 -17.66
C THR A 104 -5.59 3.81 -16.36
N LEU A 105 -6.36 3.28 -15.41
CA LEU A 105 -6.47 3.90 -14.09
C LEU A 105 -5.11 3.93 -13.37
N VAL A 106 -4.29 2.90 -13.47
CA VAL A 106 -2.92 2.93 -12.90
C VAL A 106 -2.14 4.11 -13.49
N ASP A 107 -2.11 4.27 -14.81
CA ASP A 107 -1.42 5.37 -15.48
C ASP A 107 -1.92 6.73 -14.97
N GLU A 108 -3.24 6.92 -14.93
CA GLU A 108 -3.85 8.16 -14.45
C GLU A 108 -3.53 8.48 -12.98
N LEU A 109 -3.37 7.47 -12.13
CA LEU A 109 -3.05 7.67 -10.72
C LEU A 109 -1.56 7.93 -10.51
N LEU A 110 -0.68 7.38 -11.34
CA LEU A 110 0.77 7.65 -11.30
C LEU A 110 1.11 9.07 -11.74
N ASP A 111 0.33 9.64 -12.66
CA ASP A 111 0.47 11.04 -13.09
C ASP A 111 0.00 12.05 -12.01
N LYS A 112 -0.69 11.59 -10.96
CA LYS A 112 -1.23 12.44 -9.89
C LYS A 112 -0.37 12.39 -8.63
N LYS A 113 -0.30 13.52 -7.92
CA LYS A 113 0.35 13.57 -6.60
C LYS A 113 -0.55 12.94 -5.53
N TRP A 114 -0.12 11.82 -4.97
CA TRP A 114 -0.80 11.12 -3.87
C TRP A 114 -0.24 11.53 -2.51
N SER A 115 -1.10 12.03 -1.63
CA SER A 115 -0.74 12.29 -0.24
C SER A 115 -0.69 10.99 0.53
N ARG A 116 0.51 10.46 0.78
CA ARG A 116 0.70 9.35 1.71
C ARG A 116 0.22 9.66 3.13
N ARG A 117 0.16 10.96 3.48
CA ARG A 117 -0.28 11.46 4.79
C ARG A 117 -1.79 11.31 4.99
N HIS A 118 -2.57 11.58 3.94
CA HIS A 118 -4.03 11.61 4.01
C HIS A 118 -4.71 10.45 3.28
N GLY A 119 -3.97 9.67 2.48
CA GLY A 119 -4.55 8.60 1.66
C GLY A 119 -5.48 9.15 0.57
N GLU A 120 -5.18 10.34 0.06
CA GLU A 120 -6.00 11.07 -0.92
C GLU A 120 -5.10 11.82 -1.92
N PHE A 121 -5.65 12.19 -3.08
CA PHE A 121 -4.95 13.03 -4.05
C PHE A 121 -4.84 14.48 -3.57
N THR A 122 -3.66 15.08 -3.72
CA THR A 122 -3.47 16.51 -3.40
C THR A 122 -3.97 17.37 -4.55
N THR A 123 -4.74 18.43 -4.24
CA THR A 123 -5.35 19.33 -5.23
C THR A 123 -4.49 20.53 -5.66
N ASP A 124 -3.24 20.64 -5.22
CA ASP A 124 -2.43 21.86 -5.46
C ASP A 124 -1.71 21.86 -6.81
N GLU A 125 -2.22 22.68 -7.74
CA GLU A 125 -1.48 23.18 -8.93
C GLU A 125 -0.42 24.25 -8.57
N SER A 126 -0.21 24.54 -7.29
CA SER A 126 0.62 25.67 -6.83
C SER A 126 1.85 25.23 -6.05
N THR A 127 2.68 24.35 -6.61
CA THR A 127 4.12 24.32 -6.26
C THR A 127 4.90 23.74 -7.44
N THR A 128 5.46 24.63 -8.28
CA THR A 128 6.65 24.32 -9.07
C THR A 128 7.77 24.00 -8.09
N GLY A 129 8.02 22.71 -7.87
CA GLY A 129 9.03 22.20 -6.96
C GLY A 129 9.07 20.68 -7.02
N GLU A 130 10.05 20.19 -7.78
CA GLU A 130 10.49 18.79 -7.91
C GLU A 130 9.53 17.81 -8.60
N SER A 131 9.62 17.79 -9.93
CA SER A 131 9.65 16.52 -10.66
C SER A 131 10.80 15.69 -10.10
N ILE A 132 10.50 14.73 -9.22
CA ILE A 132 11.50 13.77 -8.79
C ILE A 132 11.64 12.75 -9.91
N SER A 133 12.68 12.94 -10.72
CA SER A 133 13.33 11.86 -11.46
C SER A 133 13.54 10.69 -10.51
N LEU A 134 13.21 9.47 -10.93
CA LEU A 134 13.39 8.22 -10.18
C LEU A 134 14.85 7.85 -9.88
N ASP A 135 15.78 8.82 -9.94
CA ASP A 135 17.17 8.73 -9.51
C ASP A 135 17.35 9.48 -8.19
N VAL A 136 16.70 9.00 -7.14
CA VAL A 136 17.21 9.20 -5.78
C VAL A 136 17.71 7.85 -5.34
N GLN A 137 19.01 7.75 -5.11
CA GLN A 137 19.66 6.63 -4.45
C GLN A 137 19.06 6.48 -3.04
N GLN A 138 17.89 5.84 -2.95
CA GLN A 138 17.25 5.47 -1.70
C GLN A 138 18.05 4.33 -1.07
N PRO A 139 18.29 4.34 0.24
CA PRO A 139 18.98 3.26 0.92
C PRO A 139 18.13 1.99 0.84
N GLN A 140 18.55 1.10 -0.07
CA GLN A 140 18.39 -0.36 -0.08
C GLN A 140 17.03 -0.85 0.48
N THR A 141 16.01 -0.79 -0.37
CA THR A 141 14.72 -1.45 -0.22
C THR A 141 14.87 -2.93 0.13
N ALA A 142 14.18 -3.40 1.17
CA ALA A 142 13.97 -4.83 1.35
C ALA A 142 13.04 -5.31 0.24
N ALA A 143 13.61 -5.98 -0.77
CA ALA A 143 12.85 -6.48 -1.91
C ALA A 143 11.94 -7.64 -1.47
N CYS A 144 10.64 -7.37 -1.34
CA CYS A 144 9.63 -8.41 -1.39
C CYS A 144 9.50 -8.91 -2.84
N ALA A 145 8.97 -10.11 -3.05
CA ALA A 145 8.76 -10.72 -4.37
C ALA A 145 7.92 -9.86 -5.35
N CYS A 146 7.31 -8.78 -4.87
CA CYS A 146 6.51 -7.82 -5.64
C CYS A 146 7.28 -6.55 -6.11
N GLY A 147 8.60 -6.45 -5.92
CA GLY A 147 9.45 -5.43 -6.56
C GLY A 147 9.33 -3.98 -6.05
N SER A 148 8.29 -3.63 -5.30
CA SER A 148 8.12 -2.31 -4.66
C SER A 148 8.46 -2.42 -3.18
N GLY A 149 9.73 -2.19 -2.86
CA GLY A 149 10.23 -2.33 -1.50
C GLY A 149 9.43 -1.51 -0.49
N ILE A 150 9.08 -2.13 0.63
CA ILE A 150 8.47 -1.43 1.77
C ILE A 150 9.50 -0.40 2.27
N PRO A 151 9.10 0.86 2.56
CA PRO A 151 10.03 1.87 3.06
C PRO A 151 10.79 1.36 4.28
N VAL A 152 12.11 1.48 4.23
CA VAL A 152 12.99 1.07 5.31
C VAL A 152 13.67 2.28 5.95
N GLN A 153 14.07 2.14 7.20
CA GLN A 153 14.94 3.10 7.87
C GLN A 153 16.05 2.36 8.60
N SER A 154 17.28 2.79 8.39
CA SER A 154 18.43 2.24 9.11
C SER A 154 18.61 2.97 10.44
N LEU A 155 18.66 2.20 11.53
CA LEU A 155 18.99 2.66 12.88
C LEU A 155 20.33 2.07 13.30
N LYS A 156 21.05 2.79 14.17
CA LYS A 156 22.20 2.22 14.90
C LYS A 156 21.69 1.53 16.16
N ILE A 157 21.90 0.22 16.27
CA ILE A 157 21.49 -0.61 17.40
C ILE A 157 22.72 -1.41 17.86
N ASP A 158 23.15 -1.23 19.11
CA ASP A 158 24.37 -1.85 19.67
C ASP A 158 25.64 -1.69 18.81
N GLY A 159 25.74 -0.56 18.09
CA GLY A 159 26.88 -0.24 17.21
C GLY A 159 26.72 -0.76 15.78
N ASP A 160 25.80 -1.67 15.54
CA ASP A 160 25.48 -2.19 14.21
C ASP A 160 24.43 -1.32 13.52
N THR A 161 24.54 -1.20 12.19
CA THR A 161 23.52 -0.53 11.38
C THR A 161 22.46 -1.56 10.99
N VAL A 162 21.28 -1.45 11.58
CA VAL A 162 20.14 -2.33 11.36
C VAL A 162 19.10 -1.63 10.51
N THR A 163 18.67 -2.27 9.43
CA THR A 163 17.63 -1.73 8.54
C THR A 163 16.27 -2.30 8.93
N LEU A 164 15.36 -1.43 9.36
CA LEU A 164 14.01 -1.80 9.79
C LEU A 164 12.99 -1.46 8.72
N ILE A 165 12.20 -2.47 8.36
CA ILE A 165 11.11 -2.41 7.39
C ILE A 165 9.89 -1.73 8.00
N ALA A 166 9.21 -0.90 7.20
CA ALA A 166 7.99 -0.15 7.53
C ALA A 166 8.16 0.93 8.61
N LEU A 167 9.35 1.11 9.19
CA LEU A 167 9.56 2.00 10.32
C LEU A 167 9.13 3.46 10.06
N PRO A 168 9.48 4.11 8.92
CA PRO A 168 9.00 5.46 8.63
C PRO A 168 7.47 5.57 8.59
N VAL A 169 6.82 4.54 8.05
CA VAL A 169 5.37 4.50 7.88
C VAL A 169 4.68 4.33 9.23
N LEU A 170 5.22 3.48 10.10
CA LEU A 170 4.72 3.27 11.45
C LEU A 170 4.82 4.53 12.31
N PHE A 171 5.92 5.28 12.19
CA PHE A 171 6.08 6.56 12.90
C PHE A 171 5.00 7.56 12.47
N GLU A 172 4.80 7.73 11.16
CA GLU A 172 3.78 8.64 10.66
C GLU A 172 2.36 8.22 11.07
N GLN A 173 2.06 6.92 11.04
CA GLN A 173 0.77 6.39 11.50
C GLN A 173 0.51 6.74 12.98
N PHE A 174 1.49 6.54 13.85
CA PHE A 174 1.35 6.83 15.27
C PHE A 174 1.22 8.33 15.51
N ARG A 175 1.91 9.15 14.70
CA ARG A 175 1.78 10.61 14.71
C ARG A 175 0.37 11.09 14.37
N LEU A 176 -0.18 10.62 13.26
CA LEU A 176 -1.53 10.96 12.83
C LEU A 176 -2.60 10.49 13.81
N ALA A 177 -2.36 9.40 14.52
CA ALA A 177 -3.23 8.92 15.61
C ALA A 177 -3.08 9.73 16.92
N GLY A 178 -2.23 10.77 16.95
CA GLY A 178 -2.00 11.60 18.14
C GLY A 178 -1.21 10.90 19.25
N LYS A 179 -0.56 9.77 18.95
CA LYS A 179 0.14 8.94 19.95
C LYS A 179 1.52 9.50 20.24
N ARG A 180 1.60 10.39 21.21
CA ARG A 180 2.85 11.03 21.65
C ARG A 180 3.88 10.00 22.12
N PRO A 181 5.18 10.22 21.91
CA PRO A 181 6.23 9.36 22.44
C PRO A 181 6.07 9.18 23.96
N SER A 182 5.83 7.94 24.38
CA SER A 182 5.63 7.54 25.77
C SER A 182 6.02 6.07 25.92
N PRO A 183 6.25 5.56 27.15
CA PRO A 183 6.53 4.14 27.35
C PRO A 183 5.43 3.23 26.79
N GLU A 184 4.16 3.60 26.98
CA GLU A 184 3.00 2.85 26.51
C GLU A 184 2.93 2.84 24.97
N THR A 185 3.06 4.01 24.36
CA THR A 185 3.11 4.15 22.89
C THR A 185 4.29 3.39 22.30
N GLY A 186 5.44 3.38 22.97
CA GLY A 186 6.63 2.65 22.54
C GLY A 186 6.43 1.13 22.53
N VAL A 187 5.72 0.58 23.51
CA VAL A 187 5.35 -0.86 23.52
C VAL A 187 4.42 -1.18 22.34
N GLU A 188 3.43 -0.33 22.10
CA GLU A 188 2.48 -0.52 21.01
C GLU A 188 3.16 -0.41 19.63
N LEU A 189 4.01 0.60 19.44
CA LEU A 189 4.80 0.80 18.23
C LEU A 189 5.71 -0.40 17.98
N MET A 190 6.38 -0.89 19.01
CA MET A 190 7.25 -2.06 18.91
C MET A 190 6.49 -3.34 18.53
N THR A 191 5.23 -3.47 18.98
CA THR A 191 4.35 -4.58 18.56
C THR A 191 4.13 -4.55 17.05
N GLN A 192 3.88 -3.36 16.48
CA GLN A 192 3.70 -3.19 15.04
C GLN A 192 5.02 -3.37 14.26
N VAL A 193 6.16 -2.91 14.79
CA VAL A 193 7.48 -3.09 14.17
C VAL A 193 7.83 -4.58 14.02
N LYS A 194 7.48 -5.41 15.03
CA LYS A 194 7.71 -6.86 15.01
C LYS A 194 6.93 -7.62 13.93
N ILE A 195 5.87 -7.02 13.36
CA ILE A 195 5.10 -7.64 12.26
C ILE A 195 5.98 -7.76 11.01
N TYR A 196 6.85 -6.79 10.79
CA TYR A 196 7.66 -6.69 9.57
C TYR A 196 9.13 -7.06 9.76
N ASN A 197 9.60 -7.13 11.00
CA ASN A 197 11.01 -7.28 11.33
C ASN A 197 11.22 -8.45 12.29
N GLN A 198 12.17 -9.33 11.95
CA GLN A 198 12.64 -10.35 12.90
C GLN A 198 13.54 -9.67 13.93
N ILE A 199 13.11 -9.69 15.18
CA ILE A 199 13.82 -9.05 16.29
C ILE A 199 14.23 -10.15 17.25
N PRO A 200 15.54 -10.38 17.45
CA PRO A 200 16.02 -11.39 18.39
C PRO A 200 15.51 -11.09 19.81
N ASP A 201 14.99 -12.12 20.51
CA ASP A 201 14.43 -11.96 21.86
C ASP A 201 15.45 -11.42 22.86
N ASN A 202 16.73 -11.79 22.69
CA ASN A 202 17.84 -11.32 23.52
C ASN A 202 18.22 -9.85 23.26
N ALA A 203 17.75 -9.24 22.17
CA ALA A 203 18.02 -7.85 21.81
C ALA A 203 16.74 -6.98 21.83
N ALA A 204 15.60 -7.53 22.22
CA ALA A 204 14.30 -6.86 22.12
C ALA A 204 14.26 -5.50 22.86
N ALA A 205 14.90 -5.41 24.04
CA ALA A 205 14.98 -4.18 24.81
C ALA A 205 15.82 -3.10 24.11
N THR A 206 16.96 -3.48 23.51
CA THR A 206 17.81 -2.55 22.76
C THR A 206 17.07 -2.00 21.53
N TYR A 207 16.40 -2.87 20.78
CA TYR A 207 15.62 -2.45 19.61
C TYR A 207 14.49 -1.50 20.02
N GLN A 208 13.76 -1.82 21.09
CA GLN A 208 12.70 -0.97 21.60
C GLN A 208 13.22 0.42 21.99
N ASN A 209 14.37 0.49 22.66
CA ASN A 209 14.99 1.77 23.01
C ASN A 209 15.38 2.58 21.75
N ALA A 210 16.01 1.95 20.77
CA ALA A 210 16.40 2.61 19.53
C ALA A 210 15.20 3.12 18.72
N VAL A 211 14.15 2.30 18.61
CA VAL A 211 12.90 2.66 17.93
C VAL A 211 12.19 3.81 18.65
N ASN A 212 12.11 3.77 19.99
CA ASN A 212 11.49 4.84 20.79
C ASN A 212 12.25 6.16 20.64
N GLN A 213 13.59 6.11 20.66
CA GLN A 213 14.42 7.29 20.48
C GLN A 213 14.23 7.88 19.08
N ALA A 214 14.26 7.05 18.04
CA ALA A 214 14.01 7.48 16.67
C ALA A 214 12.59 8.07 16.50
N TYR A 215 11.57 7.48 17.14
CA TYR A 215 10.21 8.02 17.12
C TYR A 215 10.09 9.36 17.84
N THR A 216 10.83 9.53 18.94
CA THR A 216 10.87 10.80 19.68
C THR A 216 11.48 11.92 18.83
N ILE A 217 12.58 11.62 18.12
CA ILE A 217 13.22 12.56 17.18
C ILE A 217 12.25 12.91 16.05
N PHE A 218 11.65 11.89 15.40
CA PHE A 218 10.68 12.09 14.33
C PHE A 218 9.50 12.96 14.77
N TRP A 219 9.01 12.77 16.00
CA TRP A 219 7.93 13.58 16.56
C TRP A 219 8.36 15.04 16.78
N GLY A 220 9.57 15.27 17.31
CA GLY A 220 10.11 16.60 17.59
C GLY A 220 10.45 17.42 16.35
N ASP A 221 10.97 16.77 15.29
CA ASP A 221 11.29 17.46 14.02
C ASP A 221 10.03 18.03 13.32
N SER A 222 8.84 17.51 13.65
CA SER A 222 7.56 18.03 13.15
C SER A 222 7.06 19.29 13.88
N GLU A 223 7.63 19.67 15.04
CA GLU A 223 7.28 20.92 15.75
C GLU A 223 8.01 22.16 15.18
N LEU A 224 9.03 21.97 14.34
CA LEU A 224 9.79 23.07 13.71
C LEU A 224 9.20 23.55 12.36
N VAL A 225 8.10 22.94 11.89
CA VAL A 225 7.42 23.27 10.63
C VAL A 225 5.98 23.76 10.86
N ALA A 226 5.64 24.14 12.10
CA ALA A 226 4.35 24.72 12.47
C ALA A 226 4.45 26.24 12.63
#